data_AF-A0A370FSB8-F1
#
_entry.id   AF-A0A370FSB8-F1
#
_cell.length_a   1.000
_cell.length_b   1.000
_cell.length_c   1.000
_cell.angle_alpha   90.00
_cell.angle_beta   90.00
_cell.angle_gamma   90.00
#
_symmetry.space_group_name_H-M   'P 1'
#
loop_
_entity.id
_entity.type
_entity.pdbx_description
1 polymer ?
#
loop_
_entity_poly.entity_id
_entity_poly.type
_entity_poly.pdbx_seq_one_letter_code
_entity_poly.pdbx_strand_id
1 'polypeptide(L)'
;MDGVYKVGFDVQPGTYTTAGAWPGSLLPCSWTRIEALPTGGINAIERGVSYGPVTVTIAPDDDGFETAGCRGWNPVREPDSVDAGSSSGSLDFGSLSTGSLGS
;
A
#
# COMPACT_ATOMS: atom_id res chain seq x y z
N MET A 1 1.27 3.06 17.65
CA MET A 1 -0.01 2.40 17.34
C MET A 1 0.29 0.95 17.56
N ASP A 2 -0.45 0.31 18.47
CA ASP A 2 -0.20 -1.08 18.83
C ASP A 2 -1.49 -1.86 18.56
N GLY A 3 -1.35 -3.01 17.91
CA GLY A 3 -2.49 -3.86 17.57
C GLY A 3 -2.35 -4.53 16.21
N VAL A 4 -3.43 -5.23 15.84
CA VAL A 4 -3.60 -5.87 14.54
C VAL A 4 -4.65 -5.07 13.77
N TYR A 5 -4.31 -4.66 12.55
CA TYR A 5 -5.12 -3.80 11.70
C TYR A 5 -5.47 -4.57 10.42
N LYS A 6 -6.75 -4.68 10.09
CA LYS A 6 -7.20 -5.35 8.88
C LYS A 6 -6.93 -4.48 7.65
N VAL A 7 -6.23 -5.04 6.67
CA VAL A 7 -5.88 -4.31 5.45
C VAL A 7 -7.14 -4.08 4.60
N GLY A 8 -7.26 -2.90 4.00
CA GLY A 8 -8.43 -2.44 3.25
C GLY A 8 -9.57 -1.88 4.13
N PHE A 9 -9.49 -2.04 5.46
CA PHE A 9 -10.49 -1.55 6.42
C PHE A 9 -9.89 -0.60 7.44
N ASP A 10 -8.97 -1.10 8.27
CA ASP A 10 -8.33 -0.32 9.34
C ASP A 10 -7.06 0.40 8.84
N VAL A 11 -6.37 -0.21 7.88
CA VAL A 11 -5.18 0.33 7.21
C VAL A 11 -5.29 0.10 5.71
N GLN A 12 -4.97 1.12 4.91
CA GLN A 12 -5.00 0.96 3.45
C GLN A 12 -3.68 0.36 2.94
N PRO A 13 -3.70 -0.37 1.81
CA PRO A 13 -2.47 -0.79 1.13
C PRO A 13 -1.61 0.42 0.76
N GLY A 14 -0.28 0.25 0.83
CA GLY A 14 0.67 1.31 0.51
C GLY A 14 1.98 1.17 1.25
N THR A 15 2.89 2.12 1.00
CA THR A 15 4.19 2.19 1.65
C THR A 15 4.12 3.14 2.84
N TYR A 16 4.56 2.67 4.00
CA TYR A 16 4.54 3.39 5.26
C TYR A 16 5.92 3.43 5.89
N THR A 17 6.22 4.52 6.58
CA THR A 17 7.44 4.68 7.36
C THR A 17 7.13 4.96 8.82
N THR A 18 7.92 4.37 9.71
CA THR A 18 7.96 4.71 11.13
C THR A 18 9.37 5.17 11.50
N ALA A 19 9.47 6.01 12.52
CA ALA A 19 10.76 6.38 13.10
C ALA A 19 11.36 5.29 14.01
N GLY A 20 10.69 4.14 14.15
CA GLY A 20 11.15 3.01 14.96
C GLY A 20 10.55 3.01 16.36
N ALA A 21 11.33 2.52 17.33
CA ALA A 21 10.94 2.48 18.74
C ALA A 21 10.89 3.91 19.34
N TRP A 22 10.24 4.04 20.50
CA TRP A 22 10.36 5.27 21.29
C TRP A 22 11.80 5.44 21.83
N PRO A 23 12.35 6.67 21.86
CA PRO A 23 13.67 6.91 22.45
C PRO A 23 13.73 6.40 23.89
N GLY A 24 14.77 5.63 24.22
CA GLY A 24 14.95 5.04 25.56
C GLY A 24 14.06 3.82 25.84
N SER A 25 13.25 3.36 24.88
CA SER A 25 12.51 2.10 25.01
C SER A 25 13.46 0.91 25.09
N LEU A 26 13.19 -0.01 26.01
CA LEU A 26 13.86 -1.32 26.08
C LEU A 26 13.24 -2.34 25.12
N LEU A 27 12.07 -2.03 24.54
CA LEU A 27 11.39 -2.86 23.54
C LEU A 27 11.58 -2.24 22.15
N PRO A 28 11.98 -3.03 21.15
CA PRO A 28 12.04 -2.56 19.77
C PRO A 28 10.63 -2.35 19.21
N CYS A 29 10.54 -1.53 18.17
CA CYS A 29 9.37 -1.51 17.29
C CYS A 29 9.33 -2.84 16.53
N SER A 30 8.24 -3.59 16.65
CA SER A 30 8.00 -4.79 15.86
C SER A 30 6.81 -4.60 14.91
N TRP A 31 6.87 -5.30 13.79
CA TRP A 31 5.79 -5.32 12.82
C TRP A 31 5.74 -6.65 12.07
N THR A 32 4.55 -7.00 11.60
CA THR A 32 4.27 -8.20 10.81
C THR A 32 3.21 -7.90 9.76
N ARG A 33 3.48 -8.25 8.49
CA ARG A 33 2.47 -8.37 7.43
C ARG A 33 1.88 -9.77 7.50
N ILE A 34 0.56 -9.87 7.51
CA ILE A 34 -0.18 -11.09 7.83
C ILE A 34 -0.98 -11.55 6.62
N GLU A 35 -0.95 -12.84 6.36
CA GLU A 35 -1.87 -13.57 5.48
C GLU A 35 -2.76 -14.47 6.36
N ALA A 36 -4.07 -14.49 6.12
CA ALA A 36 -5.01 -15.37 6.77
C ALA A 36 -5.10 -16.69 6.00
N LEU A 37 -4.93 -17.80 6.70
CA LEU A 37 -5.00 -19.14 6.09
C LEU A 37 -6.46 -19.62 6.02
N PRO A 38 -6.86 -20.32 4.95
CA PRO A 38 -8.22 -20.84 4.78
C PRO A 38 -8.71 -21.75 5.92
N THR A 39 -7.78 -22.37 6.67
CA THR A 39 -8.05 -23.26 7.79
C THR A 39 -8.21 -22.55 9.14
N GLY A 40 -8.22 -21.20 9.16
CA GLY A 40 -8.42 -20.40 10.37
C GLY A 40 -7.14 -20.06 11.13
N GLY A 41 -5.98 -20.04 10.44
CA GLY A 41 -4.69 -19.62 10.99
C GLY A 41 -4.20 -18.30 10.39
N ILE A 42 -3.03 -17.85 10.82
CA ILE A 42 -2.31 -16.74 10.20
C ILE A 42 -0.90 -17.17 9.81
N ASN A 43 -0.41 -16.60 8.72
CA ASN A 43 0.96 -16.71 8.25
C ASN A 43 1.59 -15.32 8.27
N ALA A 44 2.87 -15.24 8.64
CA ALA A 44 3.64 -14.01 8.56
C ALA A 44 4.27 -13.94 7.16
N ILE A 45 3.79 -13.01 6.33
CA ILE A 45 4.35 -12.73 5.01
C ILE A 45 5.76 -12.15 5.17
N GLU A 46 5.87 -11.16 6.05
CA GLU A 46 7.11 -10.45 6.35
C GLU A 46 7.03 -9.92 7.77
N ARG A 47 8.15 -9.89 8.49
CA ARG A 47 8.21 -9.34 9.84
C ARG A 47 9.56 -8.68 10.10
N GLY A 48 9.55 -7.69 10.99
CA GLY A 48 10.75 -6.99 11.37
C GLY A 48 10.74 -6.51 12.82
N VAL A 49 11.94 -6.26 13.33
CA VAL A 49 12.16 -5.53 14.57
C VAL A 49 13.19 -4.44 14.33
N SER A 50 12.97 -3.24 14.88
CA SER A 50 13.89 -2.13 14.74
C SER A 50 13.81 -1.18 15.93
N TYR A 51 14.95 -0.62 16.33
CA TYR A 51 14.98 0.56 17.20
C TYR A 51 14.96 1.86 16.40
N GLY A 52 15.44 1.84 15.15
CA GLY A 52 15.51 2.99 14.26
C GLY A 52 14.43 2.98 13.17
N PRO A 53 14.47 3.96 12.25
CA PRO A 53 13.48 4.09 11.20
C PRO A 53 13.39 2.84 10.31
N VAL A 54 12.18 2.52 9.87
CA VAL A 54 11.92 1.44 8.92
C VAL A 54 10.77 1.84 7.99
N THR A 55 10.85 1.36 6.74
CA THR A 55 9.82 1.52 5.72
C THR A 55 9.30 0.15 5.34
N VAL A 56 7.98 0.00 5.26
CA VAL A 56 7.29 -1.26 4.95
C VAL A 56 6.23 -0.98 3.89
N THR A 57 6.11 -1.87 2.92
CA THR A 57 5.00 -1.86 1.96
C THR A 57 3.99 -2.90 2.36
N ILE A 58 2.78 -2.44 2.70
CA ILE A 58 1.61 -3.29 2.96
C ILE A 58 0.93 -3.52 1.61
N ALA A 59 0.90 -4.77 1.16
CA ALA A 59 0.35 -5.11 -0.15
C ALA A 59 -1.19 -5.19 -0.11
N PRO A 60 -1.89 -5.02 -1.25
CA PRO A 60 -3.35 -5.10 -1.29
C PRO A 60 -3.94 -6.45 -0.91
N ASP A 61 -3.15 -7.51 -1.03
CA ASP A 61 -3.49 -8.90 -0.71
C ASP A 61 -3.01 -9.35 0.67
N ASP A 62 -2.34 -8.48 1.44
CA ASP A 62 -2.14 -8.73 2.85
C ASP A 62 -3.51 -8.72 3.56
N ASP A 63 -3.73 -9.64 4.51
CA ASP A 63 -4.96 -9.68 5.30
C ASP A 63 -4.88 -8.77 6.54
N GLY A 64 -3.66 -8.55 7.05
CA GLY A 64 -3.45 -7.77 8.27
C GLY A 64 -2.07 -7.14 8.39
N PHE A 65 -1.99 -6.11 9.21
CA PHE A 65 -0.74 -5.51 9.66
C PHE A 65 -0.74 -5.46 11.19
N GLU A 66 0.17 -6.21 11.81
CA GLU A 66 0.40 -6.16 13.25
C GLU A 66 1.59 -5.25 13.55
N THR A 67 1.47 -4.41 14.58
CA THR A 67 2.57 -3.57 15.04
C THR A 67 2.53 -3.41 16.56
N ALA A 68 3.70 -3.33 17.19
CA ALA A 68 3.81 -3.10 18.63
C ALA A 68 5.09 -2.32 18.97
N GLY A 69 5.00 -1.40 19.93
CA GLY A 69 6.16 -0.62 20.40
C GLY A 69 6.69 0.38 19.38
N CYS A 70 5.96 0.58 18.28
CA CYS A 70 6.34 1.47 17.20
C CYS A 70 5.78 2.88 17.42
N ARG A 71 6.62 3.88 17.15
CA ARG A 71 6.12 5.22 16.84
C ARG A 71 5.20 5.16 15.62
N GLY A 72 4.35 6.17 15.46
CA GLY A 72 3.32 6.20 14.42
C GLY A 72 3.86 5.89 13.03
N TRP A 73 3.12 5.08 12.29
CA TRP A 73 3.34 4.78 10.88
C TRP A 73 2.71 5.89 10.03
N ASN A 74 3.46 6.42 9.07
CA ASN A 74 3.02 7.50 8.19
C ASN A 74 3.14 7.04 6.75
N PRO A 75 2.12 7.28 5.89
CA PRO A 75 2.23 6.94 4.48
C PRO A 75 3.39 7.72 3.86
N VAL A 76 4.25 7.01 3.14
CA VAL A 76 5.23 7.62 2.26
C VAL A 76 4.43 8.17 1.09
N ARG A 77 4.33 9.50 1.00
CA ARG A 77 3.82 10.11 -0.22
C ARG A 77 4.90 9.91 -1.27
N GLU A 78 4.56 9.22 -2.35
CA GLU A 78 5.28 9.43 -3.60
C GLU A 78 5.25 10.95 -3.85
N PRO A 79 6.40 11.60 -4.10
CA PRO A 79 6.39 12.99 -4.52
C PRO A 79 5.47 13.07 -5.73
N ASP A 80 4.51 13.97 -5.65
CA ASP A 80 3.34 14.11 -6.51
C ASP A 80 3.53 13.48 -7.90
N SER A 81 2.70 12.49 -8.22
CA SER A 81 2.40 12.16 -9.61
C SER A 81 1.83 13.42 -10.26
N VAL A 82 2.73 14.28 -10.72
CA VAL A 82 2.41 15.40 -11.60
C VAL A 82 1.84 14.78 -12.86
N ASP A 83 0.52 14.93 -12.98
CA ASP A 83 -0.23 15.01 -14.22
C ASP A 83 0.46 14.43 -15.47
N ALA A 84 0.27 13.13 -15.69
CA ALA A 84 0.26 12.56 -17.03
C ALA A 84 -1.17 12.12 -17.33
N GLY A 85 -2.06 13.11 -17.47
CA GLY A 85 -3.17 13.07 -18.42
C GLY A 85 -4.02 11.81 -18.42
N SER A 86 -5.07 11.82 -17.60
CA SER A 86 -6.38 11.42 -18.13
C SER A 86 -6.72 12.34 -19.30
N SER A 87 -6.29 11.98 -20.51
CA SER A 87 -6.96 12.39 -21.74
C SER A 87 -7.51 11.12 -22.39
N SER A 88 -8.80 10.93 -22.16
CA SER A 88 -9.81 10.41 -23.08
C SER A 88 -9.32 9.57 -24.26
N GLY A 89 -9.91 8.38 -24.37
CA GLY A 89 -9.64 7.39 -25.40
C GLY A 89 -9.47 7.95 -26.80
N SER A 90 -8.34 7.60 -27.41
CA SER A 90 -8.22 7.57 -28.86
C SER A 90 -8.82 6.24 -29.33
N LEU A 91 -10.13 6.24 -29.58
CA LEU A 91 -10.81 5.19 -30.33
C LEU A 91 -10.89 5.66 -31.78
N ASP A 92 -9.90 5.32 -32.59
CA ASP A 92 -9.93 5.54 -34.03
C ASP A 92 -10.72 4.40 -34.70
N PHE A 93 -12.05 4.48 -34.63
CA PHE A 93 -12.96 3.64 -35.40
C PHE A 93 -13.30 4.34 -36.73
N GLY A 94 -12.63 3.89 -37.80
CA GLY A 94 -13.24 3.75 -39.13
C GLY A 94 -13.75 5.01 -39.82
N SER A 95 -12.86 5.71 -40.54
CA SER A 95 -13.29 6.51 -41.69
C SER A 95 -13.34 5.64 -42.95
N LEU A 96 -14.35 4.76 -43.04
CA LEU A 96 -14.90 4.30 -44.30
C LEU A 96 -16.12 5.19 -44.61
N SER A 97 -15.99 6.04 -45.61
CA SER A 97 -17.15 6.60 -46.32
C SER A 97 -16.75 6.88 -47.76
N THR A 98 -16.98 5.87 -48.60
CA THR A 98 -17.28 6.01 -50.02
C THR A 98 -18.45 6.97 -50.22
N GLY A 99 -18.33 7.93 -51.14
CA GLY A 99 -19.44 8.80 -51.54
C GLY A 99 -19.07 9.76 -52.66
N SER A 100 -19.27 9.32 -53.91
CA SER A 100 -19.33 10.15 -55.12
C SER A 100 -20.61 11.01 -55.12
N LEU A 101 -20.57 12.23 -55.72
CA LEU A 101 -21.55 12.79 -56.69
C LEU A 101 -21.45 14.33 -56.89
N GLY A 102 -21.40 14.77 -58.16
CA GLY A 102 -21.87 16.06 -58.69
C GLY A 102 -20.84 17.19 -58.79
N SER A 103 -20.65 17.94 -59.89
CA SER A 103 -21.30 18.04 -61.21
C SER A 103 -20.26 18.32 -62.29
#